data_AF-A0A4V4HD50-F1
#
_entry.id   AF-A0A4V4HD50-F1
#
_cell.length_a   1.000
_cell.length_b   1.000
_cell.length_c   1.000
_cell.angle_alpha   90.00
_cell.angle_beta   90.00
_cell.angle_gamma   90.00
#
_symmetry.space_group_name_H-M   'P 1'
#
loop_
_entity.id
_entity.type
_entity.pdbx_description
1 polymer ?
#
loop_
_entity_poly.entity_id
_entity_poly.type
_entity_poly.pdbx_seq_one_letter_code
_entity_poly.pdbx_strand_id
1 'polypeptide(L)'
;LEVCYTRVTTISSSLYDVVRIFAELRRSWLCIIAILDYDEKFYPRIRGITPSTSSLLMTEFCMGAFVWKDTDALQFLRAGLPFYYVRHYNEFDRQNI
;
A
#
# COMPACT_ATOMS: atom_id res chain seq x y z
N LEU A 1 0.16 -26.87 20.84
CA LEU A 1 -0.45 -25.51 20.92
C LEU A 1 -0.14 -24.86 22.27
N GLU A 2 -0.33 -25.55 23.40
CA GLU A 2 0.01 -25.03 24.74
C GLU A 2 1.44 -24.52 24.89
N VAL A 3 2.45 -25.32 24.51
CA VAL A 3 3.87 -24.92 24.67
C VAL A 3 4.20 -23.61 23.95
N CYS A 4 3.64 -23.39 22.75
CA CYS A 4 3.85 -22.15 22.00
C CYS A 4 3.11 -20.97 22.63
N TYR A 5 1.89 -21.18 23.11
CA TYR A 5 1.10 -20.15 23.78
C TYR A 5 1.76 -19.71 25.08
N THR A 6 2.19 -20.64 25.93
CA THR A 6 2.91 -20.36 27.18
C THR A 6 4.21 -19.59 26.92
N ARG A 7 4.94 -19.95 25.85
CA ARG A 7 6.19 -19.27 25.50
C ARG A 7 5.97 -17.83 25.02
N VAL A 8 4.87 -17.56 24.31
CA VAL A 8 4.51 -16.20 23.87
C VAL A 8 4.05 -15.34 25.06
N THR A 9 3.32 -15.92 26.01
CA THR A 9 2.81 -15.18 27.18
C THR A 9 3.84 -14.95 28.29
N THR A 10 4.90 -15.77 28.34
CA THR A 10 5.97 -15.67 29.35
C THR A 10 7.22 -14.94 28.85
N ILE A 11 7.29 -14.63 27.55
CA ILE A 11 8.38 -13.84 27.00
C ILE A 11 8.26 -12.40 27.51
N SER A 12 9.29 -11.93 28.22
CA SER A 12 9.39 -10.52 28.58
C SER A 12 9.76 -9.76 27.30
N SER A 13 8.78 -9.10 26.68
CA SER A 13 9.00 -8.22 25.53
C SER A 13 9.01 -6.78 25.98
N SER A 14 9.95 -5.98 25.47
CA SER A 14 9.87 -4.55 25.65
C SER A 14 8.65 -3.99 24.92
N LEU A 15 8.08 -2.88 25.40
CA LEU A 15 7.00 -2.18 24.68
C LEU A 15 7.42 -1.82 23.25
N TYR A 16 8.70 -1.52 23.05
CA TYR A 16 9.28 -1.23 21.74
C TYR A 16 9.17 -2.42 20.78
N ASP A 17 9.52 -3.62 21.25
CA ASP A 17 9.45 -4.83 20.43
C ASP A 17 8.00 -5.18 20.05
N VAL A 18 7.05 -4.98 20.96
CA VAL A 18 5.62 -5.20 20.69
C VAL A 18 5.10 -4.23 19.62
N VAL A 19 5.42 -2.93 19.74
CA VAL A 19 5.05 -1.93 18.73
C VAL A 19 5.68 -2.25 17.38
N ARG A 20 6.95 -2.68 17.37
CA ARG A 20 7.63 -3.10 16.14
C ARG A 20 6.93 -4.28 15.49
N ILE A 21 6.65 -5.35 16.24
CA ILE A 21 5.96 -6.54 15.72
C ILE A 21 4.59 -6.16 15.14
N PHE A 22 3.83 -5.31 15.83
CA PHE A 22 2.54 -4.86 15.33
C PHE A 22 2.67 -4.06 14.02
N ALA A 23 3.68 -3.19 13.92
CA ALA A 23 3.97 -2.45 12.70
C ALA A 23 4.36 -3.38 11.53
N GLU A 24 5.18 -4.40 11.79
CA GLU A 24 5.54 -5.42 10.79
C GLU A 24 4.35 -6.26 10.32
N LEU A 25 3.46 -6.64 11.25
CA LEU A 25 2.25 -7.38 10.92
C LEU A 25 1.31 -6.52 10.06
N ARG A 26 1.13 -5.25 10.44
CA ARG A 26 0.34 -4.30 9.65
C ARG A 26 0.94 -4.09 8.27
N ARG A 27 2.26 -3.96 8.16
CA ARG A 27 2.95 -3.84 6.87
C ARG A 27 2.71 -5.07 6.00
N SER A 28 2.88 -6.26 6.55
CA SER A 28 2.63 -7.53 5.85
C SER A 28 1.19 -7.62 5.33
N TRP A 29 0.21 -7.24 6.16
CA TRP A 29 -1.19 -7.19 5.76
C TRP A 29 -1.44 -6.23 4.59
N LEU A 30 -0.87 -5.02 4.63
CA LEU A 30 -0.99 -4.05 3.54
C LEU A 30 -0.31 -4.55 2.26
N CYS A 31 0.83 -5.26 2.36
CA CYS A 31 1.47 -5.88 1.21
C CYS A 31 0.58 -6.95 0.56
N ILE A 32 -0.13 -7.76 1.36
CA ILE A 32 -1.09 -8.75 0.83
C ILE A 32 -2.21 -8.02 0.07
N ILE A 33 -2.79 -6.96 0.65
CA ILE A 33 -3.82 -6.16 -0.04
C ILE A 33 -3.29 -5.59 -1.35
N ALA A 34 -2.06 -5.05 -1.36
CA ALA A 34 -1.45 -4.49 -2.56
C ALA A 34 -1.25 -5.54 -3.67
N ILE A 35 -0.91 -6.78 -3.31
CA ILE A 35 -0.79 -7.90 -4.27
C ILE A 35 -2.16 -8.28 -4.84
N LEU A 36 -3.19 -8.36 -4.00
CA LEU A 36 -4.55 -8.65 -4.44
C LEU A 36 -5.08 -7.56 -5.37
N ASP A 37 -4.88 -6.30 -4.99
CA ASP A 37 -5.19 -5.16 -5.86
C ASP A 37 -4.45 -5.26 -7.19
N TYR A 38 -3.16 -5.63 -7.18
CA TYR A 38 -2.37 -5.81 -8.40
C TYR A 38 -2.98 -6.86 -9.33
N ASP A 39 -3.32 -8.04 -8.82
CA ASP A 39 -3.85 -9.13 -9.64
C ASP A 39 -5.24 -8.82 -10.21
N GLU A 40 -6.13 -8.25 -9.39
CA GLU A 40 -7.51 -7.97 -9.80
C GLU A 40 -7.64 -6.71 -10.68
N LYS A 41 -6.83 -5.69 -10.42
CA LYS A 41 -7.00 -4.36 -11.04
C LYS A 41 -5.83 -3.96 -11.91
N PHE A 42 -4.59 -4.09 -11.44
CA PHE A 42 -3.42 -3.54 -12.13
C PHE A 42 -3.04 -4.41 -13.34
N TYR A 43 -2.94 -5.71 -13.15
CA TYR A 43 -2.50 -6.66 -14.16
C TYR A 43 -3.42 -6.68 -15.40
N PRO A 44 -4.76 -6.69 -15.27
CA PRO A 44 -5.65 -6.62 -16.41
C PRO A 44 -5.57 -5.28 -17.16
N ARG A 45 -5.50 -4.16 -16.42
CA ARG A 45 -5.41 -2.81 -16.99
C ARG A 45 -4.11 -2.58 -17.78
N ILE A 46 -2.98 -3.05 -17.25
CA ILE A 46 -1.68 -2.96 -17.95
C ILE A 46 -1.71 -3.75 -19.26
N ARG A 47 -2.46 -4.87 -19.31
CA ARG A 47 -2.64 -5.68 -20.52
C ARG A 47 -3.66 -5.12 -21.51
N GLY A 48 -4.25 -3.96 -21.23
CA GLY A 48 -5.30 -3.36 -22.07
C GLY A 48 -6.62 -4.13 -22.05
N ILE A 49 -6.80 -5.04 -21.09
CA ILE A 49 -8.05 -5.76 -20.88
C ILE A 49 -8.95 -4.81 -20.09
N THR A 50 -9.84 -4.11 -20.78
CA THR A 50 -10.87 -3.31 -20.13
C THR A 50 -11.82 -4.27 -19.41
N PRO A 51 -11.92 -4.22 -18.06
CA PRO A 51 -12.93 -5.01 -17.36
C PRO A 51 -14.29 -4.56 -17.89
N SER A 52 -15.09 -5.52 -18.40
CA SER A 52 -16.46 -5.28 -18.83
C SER A 52 -17.19 -4.51 -17.74
N THR A 53 -17.86 -3.43 -18.12
CA THR A 53 -18.57 -2.45 -17.28
C THR A 53 -19.44 -3.13 -16.22
N SER A 54 -18.83 -3.55 -15.12
CA SER A 54 -19.51 -3.94 -13.90
C SER A 54 -19.53 -2.70 -13.02
N SER A 55 -20.73 -2.26 -12.68
CA SER A 55 -21.04 -1.12 -11.82
C SER A 55 -20.48 -1.22 -10.40
N LEU A 56 -19.69 -2.24 -10.09
CA LEU A 56 -19.04 -2.46 -8.78
C LEU A 56 -17.70 -1.70 -8.62
N LEU A 57 -17.23 -0.96 -9.63
CA LEU A 57 -15.94 -0.25 -9.61
C LEU A 57 -16.05 1.24 -9.25
N MET A 58 -17.15 1.65 -8.62
CA MET A 58 -17.15 2.88 -7.82
C MET A 58 -16.24 2.63 -6.62
N THR A 59 -15.07 3.25 -6.66
CA THR A 59 -14.06 3.34 -5.62
C THR A 59 -14.63 3.25 -4.20
N GLU A 60 -14.16 2.29 -3.41
CA GLU A 60 -14.08 2.57 -1.97
C GLU A 60 -12.66 2.33 -1.42
N PHE A 61 -11.97 1.25 -1.77
CA PHE A 61 -10.58 1.06 -1.32
C PHE A 61 -9.69 0.37 -2.37
N CYS A 62 -8.74 1.11 -2.91
CA CYS A 62 -7.58 0.57 -3.64
C CYS A 62 -6.34 1.20 -3.02
N MET A 63 -5.36 0.38 -2.66
CA MET A 63 -4.13 0.86 -2.07
C MET A 63 -3.36 1.67 -3.11
N GLY A 64 -3.24 2.98 -2.86
CA GLY A 64 -2.44 3.86 -3.69
C GLY A 64 -0.95 3.74 -3.37
N ALA A 65 -0.12 4.30 -4.26
CA ALA A 65 1.33 4.34 -4.07
C ALA A 65 1.81 5.75 -3.72
N PHE A 66 2.71 5.86 -2.73
CA PHE A 66 3.50 7.07 -2.54
C PHE A 66 4.64 7.07 -3.55
N VAL A 67 4.71 8.09 -4.39
CA VAL A 67 5.70 8.19 -5.47
C VAL A 67 6.42 9.52 -5.37
N TRP A 68 7.73 9.53 -5.57
CA TRP A 68 8.53 10.75 -5.61
C TRP A 68 9.13 11.02 -7.00
N LYS A 69 8.98 10.08 -7.95
CA LYS A 69 9.43 10.23 -9.34
C LYS A 69 8.25 10.51 -10.24
N ASP A 70 8.43 11.47 -11.15
CA ASP A 70 7.43 11.83 -12.14
C ASP A 70 7.12 10.68 -13.10
N THR A 71 8.14 9.87 -13.44
CA THR A 71 7.98 8.68 -14.29
C THR A 71 7.01 7.70 -13.69
N ASP A 72 7.12 7.47 -12.39
CA ASP A 72 6.31 6.50 -11.66
C ASP A 72 4.90 7.07 -11.54
N ALA A 73 4.76 8.34 -11.11
CA ALA A 73 3.48 9.04 -11.05
C ALA A 73 2.71 9.02 -12.39
N LEU A 74 3.40 9.26 -13.50
CA LEU A 74 2.82 9.21 -14.84
C LEU A 74 2.33 7.79 -15.19
N GLN A 75 3.06 6.75 -14.78
CA GLN A 75 2.68 5.37 -15.00
C GLN A 75 1.41 5.00 -14.21
N PHE A 76 1.33 5.41 -12.93
CA PHE A 76 0.14 5.22 -12.10
C PHE A 76 -1.06 6.01 -12.65
N LEU A 77 -0.85 7.25 -13.11
CA LEU A 77 -1.89 8.07 -13.73
C LEU A 77 -2.44 7.41 -15.00
N ARG A 78 -1.57 6.93 -15.90
CA ARG A 78 -1.98 6.23 -17.14
C ARG A 78 -2.76 4.94 -16.87
N ALA A 79 -2.48 4.27 -15.75
CA ALA A 79 -3.18 3.07 -15.33
C ALA A 79 -4.49 3.36 -14.54
N GLY A 80 -4.83 4.64 -14.32
CA GLY A 80 -6.02 5.04 -13.57
C GLY A 80 -5.99 4.62 -12.10
N LEU A 81 -4.81 4.70 -11.48
CA LEU A 81 -4.55 4.24 -10.12
C LEU A 81 -4.37 5.40 -9.15
N PRO A 82 -4.79 5.26 -7.88
CA PRO A 82 -4.51 6.25 -6.86
C PRO A 82 -3.00 6.29 -6.58
N PHE A 83 -2.44 7.50 -6.56
CA PHE A 83 -1.07 7.75 -6.14
C PHE A 83 -0.97 9.07 -5.37
N TYR A 84 0.03 9.17 -4.51
CA TYR A 84 0.30 10.33 -3.68
C TYR A 84 1.72 10.79 -3.99
N TYR A 85 1.83 11.92 -4.68
CA TYR A 85 3.14 12.45 -5.05
C TYR A 85 3.81 13.12 -3.84
N VAL A 86 4.96 12.60 -3.43
CA VAL A 86 5.75 13.09 -2.30
C VAL A 86 6.90 13.91 -2.86
N ARG A 87 6.84 15.23 -2.69
CA ARG A 87 7.97 16.12 -3.00
C ARG A 87 9.00 16.13 -1.89
N HIS A 88 10.25 16.34 -2.27
CA HIS A 88 11.29 16.64 -1.29
C HIS A 88 11.04 17.99 -0.64
N TYR A 89 11.29 18.07 0.67
CA TYR A 89 11.14 19.30 1.45
C TYR A 89 11.94 20.47 0.83
N ASN A 90 13.13 20.19 0.30
CA ASN A 90 14.01 21.19 -0.33
C ASN A 90 13.43 21.80 -1.63
N GLU A 91 12.33 21.27 -2.15
CA GLU A 91 11.63 21.76 -3.34
C GLU A 91 10.38 22.59 -3.00
N PHE A 92 10.03 22.71 -1.71
CA PHE A 92 8.88 23.49 -1.24
C PHE A 92 9.11 25.01 -1.29
N ASP A 93 10.36 25.49 -1.26
CA ASP A 93 10.71 26.92 -1.23
C ASP A 93 10.29 27.70 -2.49
N ARG A 94 9.74 27.04 -3.51
CA ARG A 94 9.33 27.65 -4.79
C ARG A 94 7.82 27.65 -5.04
N GLN A 95 6.99 27.36 -4.05
CA GLN A 95 5.53 27.49 -4.19
C GLN A 95 5.03 28.82 -3.62
N ASN A 96 4.60 29.73 -4.50
CA ASN A 96 3.59 30.72 -4.12
C ASN A 96 2.25 29.99 -3.95
N ILE A 97 1.68 30.12 -2.76
CA ILE A 97 0.33 29.68 -2.38
C ILE A 97 -0.71 30.44 -3.20
#